data_AF-A0A5N5WMQ6-F1
#
_entry.id   AF-A0A5N5WMQ6-F1
#
_cell.length_a   1.000
_cell.length_b   1.000
_cell.length_c   1.000
_cell.angle_alpha   90.00
_cell.angle_beta   90.00
_cell.angle_gamma   90.00
#
_symmetry.space_group_name_H-M   'P 1'
#
loop_
_entity.id
_entity.type
_entity.pdbx_description
1 polymer ?
#
loop_
_entity_poly.entity_id
_entity_poly.type
_entity_poly.pdbx_seq_one_letter_code
_entity_poly.pdbx_strand_id
1 'polypeptide(L)'
;MNRREVVDLTGPELSAPGCLVDTVIEALLRETSEHIDEARACLDNSMHSFHLEGPLRGPPGARIGSAELHSSICSGIDCLTTAEDELKEALECVQAALRSLRDE
;
A
#
# COMPACT_ATOMS: atom_id res chain seq x y z
N MET A 1 -17.59 40.40 -30.97
CA MET A 1 -16.87 39.20 -31.42
C MET A 1 -15.87 38.82 -30.36
N ASN A 2 -16.06 37.69 -29.70
CA ASN A 2 -14.96 36.84 -29.23
C ASN A 2 -15.53 35.43 -29.05
N ARG A 3 -14.96 34.49 -29.80
CA ARG A 3 -15.40 33.10 -29.93
C ARG A 3 -14.86 32.28 -28.75
N ARG A 4 -15.66 31.29 -28.39
CA ARG A 4 -15.42 30.23 -27.41
C ARG A 4 -14.10 29.51 -27.66
N GLU A 5 -13.36 29.22 -26.61
CA GLU A 5 -12.52 28.03 -26.56
C GLU A 5 -13.35 26.93 -25.88
N VAL A 6 -13.79 25.98 -26.71
CA VAL A 6 -14.35 24.71 -26.24
C VAL A 6 -13.14 23.86 -25.90
N VAL A 7 -12.98 23.52 -24.61
CA VAL A 7 -12.02 22.50 -24.22
C VAL A 7 -12.55 21.17 -24.75
N ASP A 8 -11.95 20.75 -25.86
CA ASP A 8 -12.19 19.45 -26.47
C ASP A 8 -11.45 18.39 -25.64
N LEU A 9 -12.21 17.58 -24.89
CA LEU A 9 -11.72 16.45 -24.11
C LEU A 9 -11.84 15.13 -24.89
N THR A 10 -11.74 15.16 -26.21
CA THR A 10 -11.72 13.94 -27.03
C THR A 10 -10.37 13.71 -27.69
N GLY A 11 -9.54 12.91 -27.03
CA GLY A 11 -8.37 12.31 -27.62
C GLY A 11 -7.69 11.38 -26.62
N PRO A 12 -7.73 10.04 -26.78
CA PRO A 12 -6.78 9.19 -26.08
C PRO A 12 -5.39 9.59 -26.61
N GLU A 13 -4.48 9.97 -25.72
CA GLU A 13 -3.08 10.13 -26.08
C GLU A 13 -2.59 8.78 -26.61
N LEU A 14 -2.59 8.67 -27.94
CA LEU A 14 -2.09 7.53 -28.69
C LEU A 14 -0.59 7.42 -28.41
N SER A 15 -0.26 6.59 -27.43
CA SER A 15 1.10 6.13 -27.17
C SER A 15 1.67 5.52 -28.46
N ALA A 16 2.89 5.92 -28.81
CA ALA A 16 3.56 5.56 -30.05
C ALA A 16 3.66 4.03 -30.24
N PRO A 17 3.69 3.51 -31.49
CA PRO A 17 3.82 2.09 -31.76
C PRO A 17 5.19 1.59 -31.27
N GLY A 18 5.16 0.85 -30.17
CA GLY A 18 6.35 0.38 -29.43
C GLY A 18 6.26 0.56 -27.92
N CYS A 19 5.27 1.29 -27.39
CA CYS A 19 5.04 1.47 -25.96
C CYS A 19 3.55 1.29 -25.62
N LEU A 20 3.03 0.08 -25.82
CA LEU A 20 1.75 -0.33 -25.25
C LEU A 20 2.02 -0.85 -23.85
N VAL A 21 2.18 0.04 -22.88
CA VAL A 21 1.80 -0.34 -21.52
C VAL A 21 0.28 -0.26 -21.53
N ASP A 22 -0.37 -1.43 -21.56
CA ASP A 22 -1.82 -1.52 -21.49
C ASP A 22 -2.30 -0.76 -20.25
N THR A 23 -3.27 0.14 -20.43
CA THR A 23 -3.93 0.89 -19.35
C THR A 23 -4.42 -0.01 -18.20
N VAL A 24 -4.74 -1.27 -18.48
CA VAL A 24 -5.11 -2.27 -17.48
C VAL A 24 -3.88 -2.67 -16.64
N ILE A 25 -2.73 -2.89 -17.28
CA ILE A 25 -1.48 -3.21 -16.60
C ILE A 25 -1.01 -2.02 -15.75
N GLU A 26 -1.12 -0.79 -16.26
CA GLU A 26 -0.79 0.41 -15.49
C GLU A 26 -1.67 0.54 -14.23
N ALA A 27 -2.97 0.27 -14.35
CA ALA A 27 -3.88 0.31 -13.21
C ALA A 27 -3.51 -0.76 -12.16
N LEU A 28 -3.22 -1.99 -12.59
CA LEU A 28 -2.81 -3.08 -11.69
C LEU A 28 -1.47 -2.81 -11.01
N LEU A 29 -0.51 -2.21 -11.70
CA LEU A 29 0.77 -1.82 -11.11
C LEU A 29 0.60 -0.70 -10.08
N ARG A 30 -0.30 0.25 -10.33
CA ARG A 30 -0.63 1.30 -9.36
C ARG A 30 -1.27 0.72 -8.11
N GLU A 31 -2.28 -0.14 -8.28
CA GLU A 31 -2.95 -0.84 -7.17
C GLU A 31 -1.96 -1.71 -6.37
N THR A 32 -1.07 -2.43 -7.05
CA THR A 32 0.05 -3.16 -6.41
C THR A 32 0.91 -2.23 -5.56
N SER A 33 1.25 -1.04 -6.06
CA SER A 33 2.06 -0.07 -5.31
C SER A 33 1.32 0.43 -4.07
N GLU A 34 0.02 0.70 -4.16
CA GLU A 34 -0.81 1.15 -3.04
C GLU A 34 -0.84 0.08 -1.93
N HIS A 35 -1.08 -1.18 -2.28
CA HIS A 35 -1.04 -2.31 -1.33
C HIS A 35 0.35 -2.48 -0.68
N ILE A 36 1.44 -2.34 -1.44
CA ILE A 36 2.80 -2.43 -0.89
C ILE A 36 3.08 -1.28 0.09
N ASP A 37 2.64 -0.06 -0.23
CA ASP A 37 2.81 1.10 0.64
C ASP A 37 2.00 0.96 1.94
N GLU A 38 0.77 0.44 1.86
CA GLU A 38 -0.07 0.15 3.03
C GLU A 38 0.54 -0.97 3.90
N ALA A 39 1.00 -2.06 3.28
CA ALA A 39 1.70 -3.14 3.97
C ALA A 39 2.94 -2.64 4.70
N ARG A 40 3.71 -1.75 4.05
CA ARG A 40 4.89 -1.13 4.65
C ARG A 40 4.52 -0.25 5.85
N ALA A 41 3.48 0.56 5.73
CA ALA A 41 3.00 1.38 6.85
C ALA A 41 2.56 0.51 8.04
N CYS A 42 1.89 -0.61 7.77
CA CYS A 42 1.51 -1.59 8.79
C CYS A 42 2.72 -2.25 9.45
N LEU A 43 3.76 -2.60 8.68
CA LEU A 43 5.01 -3.14 9.23
C LEU A 43 5.72 -2.12 10.14
N ASP A 44 5.79 -0.86 9.72
CA ASP A 44 6.36 0.22 10.54
C ASP A 44 5.56 0.42 11.84
N ASN A 45 4.22 0.39 11.77
CA ASN A 45 3.34 0.46 12.93
C ASN A 45 3.48 -0.77 13.86
N SER A 46 3.68 -1.96 13.30
CA SER A 46 3.92 -3.18 14.08
C SER A 46 5.25 -3.10 14.82
N MET A 47 6.30 -2.63 14.15
CA MET A 47 7.61 -2.38 14.73
C MET A 47 7.50 -1.37 15.87
N HIS A 48 6.74 -0.30 15.70
CA HIS A 48 6.48 0.68 16.73
C HIS A 48 5.72 0.08 17.93
N SER A 49 4.67 -0.71 17.65
CA SER A 49 3.86 -1.37 18.66
C SER A 49 4.65 -2.41 19.45
N PHE A 50 5.51 -3.19 18.80
CA PHE A 50 6.37 -4.16 19.50
C PHE A 50 7.53 -3.53 20.23
N HIS A 51 8.09 -2.45 19.67
CA HIS A 51 9.15 -1.73 20.37
C HIS A 51 8.62 -1.10 21.66
N LEU A 52 7.31 -0.80 21.74
CA LEU A 52 6.76 0.24 22.59
C LEU A 52 7.56 1.54 22.33
N GLU A 53 7.00 2.70 22.57
CA GLU A 53 7.88 3.86 22.79
C GLU A 53 8.55 3.71 24.18
N GLY A 54 9.46 2.74 24.28
CA GLY A 54 10.48 2.48 25.29
C GLY A 54 10.04 1.93 26.66
N PRO A 55 10.95 1.27 27.40
CA PRO A 55 10.81 0.99 28.85
C PRO A 55 10.89 2.28 29.72
N LEU A 56 10.59 3.45 29.17
CA LEU A 56 10.93 4.77 29.73
C LEU A 56 9.80 5.81 29.73
N ARG A 57 8.54 5.46 29.44
CA ARG A 57 7.41 6.36 29.78
C ARG A 57 7.19 6.53 31.29
N GLY A 58 7.99 5.84 32.11
CA GLY A 58 8.16 6.10 33.53
C GLY A 58 9.64 6.30 33.90
N PRO A 59 9.94 6.62 35.16
CA PRO A 59 11.30 6.78 35.66
C PRO A 59 12.19 5.58 35.29
N PRO A 60 13.52 5.75 35.17
CA PRO A 60 14.44 4.63 34.96
C PRO A 60 14.16 3.46 35.91
N GLY A 61 13.88 2.28 35.37
CA GLY A 61 13.52 1.08 36.13
C GLY A 61 12.00 0.82 36.29
N ALA A 62 11.14 1.70 35.75
CA ALA A 62 9.71 1.44 35.65
C ALA A 62 9.45 0.22 34.73
N ARG A 63 8.75 -0.79 35.26
CA ARG A 63 8.29 -1.92 34.46
C ARG A 63 7.00 -1.53 33.76
N ILE A 64 6.89 -1.87 32.48
CA ILE A 64 5.64 -1.75 31.73
C ILE A 64 4.57 -2.61 32.40
N GLY A 65 3.37 -2.07 32.54
CA GLY A 65 2.25 -2.81 33.11
C GLY A 65 1.81 -3.93 32.17
N SER A 66 1.40 -5.08 32.72
CA SER A 66 0.96 -6.24 31.93
C SER A 66 -0.11 -5.90 30.88
N ALA A 67 -1.06 -5.02 31.24
CA ALA A 67 -2.11 -4.58 30.32
C ALA A 67 -1.60 -3.75 29.14
N GLU A 68 -0.62 -2.88 29.39
CA GLU A 68 0.00 -2.05 28.36
C GLU A 68 0.86 -2.89 27.41
N LEU A 69 1.61 -3.85 27.96
CA LEU A 69 2.35 -4.84 27.18
C LEU A 69 1.41 -5.67 26.29
N HIS A 70 0.32 -6.20 26.87
CA HIS A 70 -0.66 -7.00 26.13
C HIS A 70 -1.32 -6.19 25.01
N SER A 71 -1.71 -4.94 25.30
CA SER A 71 -2.29 -4.05 24.28
C SER A 71 -1.31 -3.82 23.12
N SER A 72 -0.05 -3.54 23.42
CA SER A 72 0.98 -3.30 22.40
C SER A 72 1.24 -4.53 21.53
N ILE A 73 1.26 -5.71 22.13
CA ILE A 73 1.42 -6.98 21.40
C ILE A 73 0.21 -7.22 20.49
N CYS A 74 -1.01 -7.04 20.99
CA CYS A 74 -2.21 -7.19 20.17
C CYS A 74 -2.21 -6.22 18.99
N SER A 75 -1.96 -4.93 19.23
CA SER A 75 -1.90 -3.94 18.15
C SER A 75 -0.82 -4.25 17.12
N GLY A 76 0.36 -4.72 17.57
CA GLY A 76 1.42 -5.12 16.65
C GLY A 76 1.02 -6.33 15.79
N ILE A 77 0.35 -7.33 16.38
CA ILE A 77 -0.16 -8.51 15.65
C ILE A 77 -1.24 -8.11 14.65
N ASP A 78 -2.15 -7.21 15.03
CA ASP A 78 -3.20 -6.73 14.12
C ASP A 78 -2.58 -6.04 12.90
N CYS A 79 -1.58 -5.16 13.11
CA CYS A 79 -0.83 -4.54 12.01
C CYS A 79 -0.11 -5.57 11.12
N LEU A 80 0.51 -6.60 11.70
CA LEU A 80 1.14 -7.67 10.90
C LEU A 80 0.11 -8.44 10.06
N THR A 81 -1.08 -8.67 10.61
CA THR A 81 -2.17 -9.35 9.89
C THR A 81 -2.63 -8.51 8.70
N THR A 82 -2.84 -7.21 8.90
CA THR A 82 -3.16 -6.30 7.79
C THR A 82 -2.06 -6.27 6.74
N ALA A 83 -0.78 -6.18 7.14
CA ALA A 83 0.33 -6.21 6.20
C ALA A 83 0.36 -7.51 5.37
N GLU A 84 0.05 -8.65 5.98
CA GLU A 84 -0.05 -9.93 5.27
C GLU A 84 -1.15 -9.89 4.21
N ASP A 85 -2.33 -9.36 4.56
CA ASP A 85 -3.47 -9.28 3.64
C ASP A 85 -3.19 -8.32 2.47
N GLU A 86 -2.61 -7.13 2.74
CA GLU A 86 -2.19 -6.20 1.69
C GLU A 86 -1.16 -6.82 0.73
N LEU A 87 -0.20 -7.61 1.25
CA LEU A 87 0.77 -8.31 0.40
C LEU A 87 0.12 -9.42 -0.45
N LYS A 88 -0.97 -10.04 0.01
CA LYS A 88 -1.74 -10.99 -0.81
C LYS A 88 -2.46 -10.26 -1.94
N GLU A 89 -3.12 -9.15 -1.66
CA GLU A 89 -3.79 -8.33 -2.67
C GLU A 89 -2.78 -7.84 -3.73
N ALA A 90 -1.63 -7.32 -3.30
CA ALA A 90 -0.53 -6.95 -4.21
C ALA A 90 -0.08 -8.11 -5.12
N LEU A 91 0.02 -9.32 -4.56
CA LEU A 91 0.38 -10.51 -5.33
C LEU A 91 -0.72 -10.87 -6.34
N GLU A 92 -2.00 -10.74 -5.98
CA GLU A 92 -3.12 -10.98 -6.88
C GLU A 92 -3.12 -9.98 -8.06
N CYS A 93 -2.87 -8.69 -7.82
CA CYS A 93 -2.74 -7.68 -8.87
C CYS A 93 -1.58 -8.00 -9.83
N VAL A 94 -0.41 -8.38 -9.31
CA VAL A 94 0.75 -8.80 -10.13
C VAL A 94 0.41 -10.04 -10.96
N GLN A 95 -0.26 -11.03 -10.37
CA GLN A 95 -0.68 -12.23 -11.10
C GLN A 95 -1.71 -11.91 -12.19
N ALA A 96 -2.63 -10.99 -11.93
CA ALA A 96 -3.59 -10.53 -12.93
C ALA A 96 -2.86 -9.84 -14.09
N ALA A 97 -1.90 -8.96 -13.81
CA ALA A 97 -1.11 -8.28 -14.82
C ALA A 97 -0.31 -9.26 -15.70
N LEU A 98 0.31 -10.28 -15.08
CA LEU A 98 1.02 -11.34 -15.79
C LEU A 98 0.09 -12.19 -16.68
N ARG A 99 -1.15 -12.44 -16.26
CA ARG A 99 -2.14 -13.14 -17.10
C ARG A 99 -2.53 -12.29 -18.30
N SER A 100 -2.79 -11.00 -18.10
CA SER A 100 -3.10 -10.07 -19.19
C SER A 100 -1.99 -10.03 -20.24
N LEU A 101 -0.72 -9.95 -19.81
CA LEU A 101 0.44 -9.97 -20.71
C LEU A 101 0.64 -11.27 -21.50
N ARG A 102 0.09 -12.39 -21.01
CA ARG A 102 0.25 -13.71 -21.63
C ARG A 102 -0.86 -14.04 -22.62
N ASP A 103 -2.01 -13.40 -22.47
CA ASP A 103 -3.19 -13.62 -23.31
C ASP A 103 -3.24 -12.65 -24.52
N GLU A 104 -2.27 -11.72 -24.64
CA GLU A 104 -1.95 -10.91 -25.83
C GLU A 104 -1.00 -11.63 -26.81
#